data_AF-A0A0Q8TNG1-F1
#
_entry.id   AF-A0A0Q8TNG1-F1
#
_cell.length_a   1.000
_cell.length_b   1.000
_cell.length_c   1.000
_cell.angle_alpha   90.00
_cell.angle_beta   90.00
_cell.angle_gamma   90.00
#
_symmetry.space_group_name_H-M   'P 1'
#
loop_
_entity.id
_entity.type
_entity.pdbx_description
1 polymer ?
#
loop_
_entity_poly.entity_id
_entity_poly.type
_entity_poly.pdbx_seq_one_letter_code
_entity_poly.pdbx_strand_id
1 'polypeptide(L)'
;MAALDWVFVAVLLASMLMGAWRGLVYEVLSLVGWVVAFFVAQWLADDMAALLPMGESAAGLRYAAGFALVFIGAVFACGFVAWLVKKLVESIGLRPVDRTLGAAFGVLRGMVLLLAVAVVAGLTPLHEAAWWQESRGAPVLTQVLEGLKPALPEEFTRHLPS
;
A
#
# COMPACT_ATOMS: atom_id res chain seq x y z
N MET A 1 -28.41 5.11 -6.58
CA MET A 1 -26.98 4.84 -6.29
C MET A 1 -26.98 3.86 -5.16
N ALA A 2 -26.39 2.68 -5.37
CA ALA A 2 -26.35 1.66 -4.34
C ALA A 2 -25.54 2.16 -3.13
N ALA A 3 -25.78 1.61 -1.94
CA ALA A 3 -24.96 1.92 -0.76
C ALA A 3 -23.46 1.70 -1.02
N LEU A 4 -23.11 0.75 -1.88
CA LEU A 4 -21.75 0.46 -2.31
C LEU A 4 -21.09 1.63 -3.05
N ASP A 5 -21.83 2.38 -3.86
CA ASP A 5 -21.28 3.55 -4.59
C ASP A 5 -20.80 4.63 -3.61
N TRP A 6 -21.55 4.84 -2.52
CA TRP A 6 -21.15 5.76 -1.46
C TRP A 6 -19.92 5.29 -0.70
N VAL A 7 -19.75 3.98 -0.51
CA VAL A 7 -18.54 3.40 0.08
C VAL A 7 -17.33 3.66 -0.82
N PHE A 8 -17.45 3.45 -2.14
CA PHE A 8 -16.36 3.72 -3.07
C PHE A 8 -15.96 5.20 -3.08
N VAL A 9 -16.94 6.09 -3.14
CA VAL A 9 -16.69 7.53 -3.05
C VAL A 9 -16.04 7.89 -1.72
N ALA A 10 -16.52 7.35 -0.60
CA ALA A 10 -15.94 7.60 0.72
C ALA A 10 -14.49 7.13 0.80
N VAL A 11 -14.16 5.95 0.26
CA VAL A 11 -12.80 5.42 0.23
C VAL A 11 -11.89 6.31 -0.61
N LEU A 12 -12.32 6.72 -1.81
CA LEU A 12 -11.54 7.60 -2.68
C LEU A 12 -11.33 8.98 -2.06
N LEU A 13 -12.38 9.58 -1.48
CA LEU A 13 -12.28 10.86 -0.80
C LEU A 13 -11.38 10.78 0.44
N ALA A 14 -11.52 9.74 1.26
CA ALA A 14 -10.66 9.55 2.42
C ALA A 14 -9.19 9.37 2.00
N SER A 15 -8.93 8.58 0.97
CA SER A 15 -7.58 8.37 0.44
C SER A 15 -6.99 9.66 -0.16
N MET A 16 -7.79 10.42 -0.90
CA MET A 16 -7.41 11.73 -1.43
C MET A 16 -7.07 12.72 -0.30
N LEU A 17 -7.92 12.83 0.73
CA LEU A 17 -7.71 13.75 1.86
C LEU A 17 -6.49 13.34 2.69
N MET A 18 -6.29 12.03 2.91
CA MET A 18 -5.09 11.51 3.56
C MET A 18 -3.84 11.85 2.76
N GLY A 19 -3.87 11.64 1.44
CA GLY A 19 -2.77 12.00 0.54
C GLY A 19 -2.49 13.50 0.53
N ALA A 20 -3.53 14.33 0.54
CA ALA A 20 -3.41 15.78 0.63
C ALA A 20 -2.83 16.24 1.98
N TRP A 21 -3.14 15.55 3.08
CA TRP A 21 -2.61 15.88 4.41
C TRP A 21 -1.16 15.42 4.55
N ARG A 22 -0.85 14.20 4.11
CA ARG A 22 0.48 13.59 4.23
C ARG A 22 1.48 14.21 3.26
N GLY A 23 1.06 14.52 2.03
CA GLY A 23 1.91 15.03 0.96
C GLY A 23 2.57 13.90 0.16
N LEU A 24 2.80 14.14 -1.14
CA LEU A 24 3.40 13.14 -2.05
C LEU A 24 4.75 12.64 -1.55
N VAL A 25 5.63 13.57 -1.17
CA VAL A 25 7.02 13.26 -0.78
C VAL A 25 7.04 12.28 0.38
N TYR A 26 6.20 12.51 1.38
CA TYR A 26 6.12 11.62 2.52
C TYR A 26 5.54 10.25 2.15
N GLU A 27 4.52 10.19 1.30
CA GLU A 27 3.96 8.91 0.85
C GLU A 27 4.98 8.09 0.05
N VAL A 28 5.64 8.69 -0.95
CA VAL A 28 6.64 8.00 -1.77
C VAL A 28 7.83 7.56 -0.93
N LEU A 29 8.39 8.45 -0.09
CA LEU A 29 9.52 8.08 0.78
C LEU A 29 9.13 7.02 1.80
N SER A 30 7.88 7.02 2.29
CA SER A 30 7.42 5.96 3.19
C SER A 30 7.36 4.61 2.48
N LEU A 31 6.86 4.56 1.25
CA LEU A 31 6.80 3.31 0.46
C LEU A 31 8.19 2.80 0.11
N VAL A 32 9.08 3.68 -0.37
CA VAL A 32 10.48 3.34 -0.62
C VAL A 32 11.16 2.90 0.67
N GLY A 33 10.89 3.59 1.78
CA GLY A 33 11.43 3.26 3.10
C GLY A 33 11.06 1.87 3.58
N TRP A 34 9.84 1.40 3.33
CA TRP A 34 9.42 0.02 3.61
C TRP A 34 10.23 -1.01 2.81
N VAL A 35 10.42 -0.76 1.51
CA VAL A 35 11.22 -1.64 0.63
C VAL A 35 12.69 -1.67 1.08
N VAL A 36 13.28 -0.49 1.32
CA VAL A 36 14.65 -0.37 1.82
C VAL A 36 14.80 -1.08 3.17
N ALA A 37 13.87 -0.86 4.10
CA ALA A 37 13.90 -1.52 5.40
C ALA A 37 13.82 -3.05 5.29
N PHE A 38 13.05 -3.58 4.34
CA PHE A 38 12.99 -5.02 4.08
C PHE A 38 14.35 -5.58 3.64
N PHE A 39 15.01 -4.96 2.67
CA PHE A 39 16.33 -5.40 2.21
C PHE A 39 17.41 -5.24 3.27
N VAL A 40 17.40 -4.12 4.01
CA VAL A 40 18.31 -3.90 5.14
C VAL A 40 18.10 -4.97 6.21
N ALA A 41 16.85 -5.28 6.55
CA ALA A 41 16.53 -6.35 7.47
C ALA A 41 17.02 -7.70 6.98
N GLN A 42 16.86 -8.01 5.70
CA GLN A 42 17.35 -9.26 5.12
C GLN A 42 18.87 -9.38 5.20
N TRP A 43 19.62 -8.29 5.01
CA TRP A 43 21.08 -8.32 5.07
C TRP A 43 21.65 -8.39 6.49
N LEU A 44 21.02 -7.71 7.45
CA LEU A 44 21.50 -7.64 8.84
C LEU A 44 20.78 -8.61 9.78
N ALA A 45 19.82 -9.42 9.31
CA ALA A 45 19.06 -10.34 10.15
C ALA A 45 19.96 -11.36 10.84
N ASP A 46 20.91 -11.94 10.12
CA ASP A 46 21.83 -12.95 10.66
C ASP A 46 22.76 -12.34 11.72
N ASP A 47 23.33 -11.16 11.43
CA ASP A 47 24.19 -10.43 12.36
C ASP A 47 23.43 -10.08 13.65
N MET A 48 22.19 -9.58 13.53
CA MET A 48 21.36 -9.25 14.68
C MET A 48 20.93 -10.52 15.44
N ALA A 49 20.61 -11.60 14.73
CA ALA A 49 20.24 -12.88 15.31
C ALA A 49 21.38 -13.49 16.15
N ALA A 50 22.63 -13.31 15.73
CA ALA A 50 23.80 -13.78 16.48
C ALA A 50 24.00 -13.05 17.83
N LEU A 51 23.54 -11.81 17.93
CA LEU A 51 23.59 -11.00 19.16
C LEU A 51 22.48 -11.33 20.15
N LEU A 52 21.43 -12.04 19.72
CA LEU A 52 20.30 -12.38 20.57
C LEU A 52 20.64 -13.57 21.49
N PRO A 53 20.37 -13.47 22.81
CA PRO A 53 20.62 -14.54 23.76
C PRO A 53 19.53 -15.63 23.68
N MET A 54 19.40 -16.25 22.50
CA MET A 54 18.50 -17.36 22.23
C MET A 54 19.31 -18.62 21.92
N GLY A 55 18.95 -19.74 22.56
CA GLY A 55 19.61 -21.02 22.38
C GLY A 55 19.49 -21.58 20.95
N GLU A 56 20.43 -22.45 20.56
CA GLU A 56 20.54 -22.96 19.19
C GLU A 56 19.31 -23.76 18.71
N SER A 57 18.52 -24.32 19.62
CA SER A 57 17.29 -25.04 19.29
C SER A 57 16.20 -24.17 18.66
N ALA A 58 16.33 -22.84 18.74
CA ALA A 58 15.37 -21.87 18.22
C ALA A 58 15.91 -21.08 17.00
N ALA A 59 16.80 -21.66 16.19
CA ALA A 59 17.48 -20.96 15.08
C ALA A 59 16.52 -20.16 14.16
N GLY A 60 15.39 -20.74 13.75
CA GLY A 60 14.40 -20.05 12.92
C GLY A 60 13.71 -18.88 13.63
N LEU A 61 13.39 -19.03 14.91
CA LEU A 61 12.81 -17.96 15.72
C LEU A 61 13.82 -16.85 16.01
N ARG A 62 15.09 -17.21 16.21
CA ARG A 62 16.20 -16.26 16.43
C ARG A 62 16.43 -15.40 15.20
N TYR A 63 16.46 -16.01 14.00
CA TYR A 63 16.52 -15.26 12.74
C TYR A 63 15.30 -14.34 12.58
N ALA A 64 14.09 -14.86 12.80
CA ALA A 64 12.87 -14.05 12.69
C ALA A 64 12.88 -12.85 13.66
N ALA A 65 13.38 -13.04 14.88
CA ALA A 65 13.54 -11.96 15.85
C ALA A 65 14.61 -10.94 15.42
N GLY A 66 15.75 -11.40 14.90
CA GLY A 66 16.81 -10.52 14.36
C GLY A 66 16.31 -9.69 13.19
N PHE A 67 15.64 -10.33 12.23
CA PHE A 67 14.99 -9.66 11.10
C PHE A 67 13.98 -8.61 11.58
N ALA A 68 13.08 -8.98 12.50
CA ALA A 68 12.05 -8.07 13.00
C ALA A 68 12.66 -6.83 13.69
N LEU A 69 13.70 -7.01 14.50
CA LEU A 69 14.39 -5.91 15.18
C LEU A 69 15.04 -4.95 14.18
N VAL A 70 15.80 -5.47 13.21
CA VAL A 70 16.43 -4.64 12.19
C VAL A 70 15.36 -3.96 11.34
N PHE A 71 14.33 -4.68 10.92
CA PHE A 71 13.24 -4.15 10.10
C PHE A 71 12.56 -2.97 10.78
N ILE A 72 12.17 -3.13 12.04
CA ILE A 72 11.55 -2.07 12.84
C ILE A 72 12.49 -0.87 12.95
N GLY A 73 13.77 -1.10 13.30
CA GLY A 73 14.78 -0.04 13.39
C GLY A 73 14.96 0.72 12.06
N ALA A 74 15.04 0.00 10.95
CA ALA A 74 15.19 0.57 9.61
C ALA A 74 13.95 1.34 9.17
N VAL A 75 12.73 0.86 9.46
CA VAL A 75 11.48 1.59 9.21
C VAL A 75 11.45 2.90 9.98
N PHE A 76 11.83 2.90 11.27
CA PHE A 76 11.91 4.13 12.05
C PHE A 76 12.96 5.10 11.49
N ALA A 77 14.14 4.61 11.12
CA ALA A 77 15.18 5.44 10.50
C ALA A 77 14.71 6.05 9.17
N CYS A 78 14.11 5.25 8.29
CA CYS A 78 13.55 5.73 7.02
C CYS A 78 12.41 6.73 7.25
N GLY A 79 11.54 6.49 8.24
CA GLY A 79 10.47 7.39 8.63
C GLY A 79 10.99 8.74 9.12
N PHE A 80 12.07 8.73 9.89
CA PHE A 80 12.76 9.95 10.33
C PHE A 80 13.35 10.73 9.16
N VAL A 81 14.03 10.05 8.22
CA VAL A 81 14.55 10.67 7.00
C VAL A 81 13.41 11.25 6.15
N ALA A 82 12.32 10.51 5.95
CA ALA A 82 11.15 10.98 5.20
C ALA A 82 10.54 12.24 5.82
N TRP A 83 10.46 12.30 7.16
CA TRP A 83 10.02 13.48 7.88
C TRP A 83 10.96 14.67 7.69
N LEU A 84 12.28 14.45 7.73
CA LEU A 84 13.26 15.50 7.51
C LEU A 84 13.18 16.07 6.09
N VAL A 85 13.11 15.19 5.08
CA VAL A 85 12.95 15.61 3.68
C VAL A 85 11.65 16.36 3.47
N LYS A 86 10.54 15.91 4.07
CA LYS A 86 9.27 16.65 4.03
C LYS A 86 9.45 18.08 4.57
N LYS A 87 10.14 18.26 5.70
CA LYS A 87 10.40 19.60 6.26
C LYS A 87 11.23 20.48 5.34
N LEU A 88 12.19 19.90 4.62
CA LEU A 88 12.99 20.63 3.62
C LEU A 88 12.11 21.06 2.43
N VAL A 89 11.20 20.21 1.96
CA VAL A 89 10.26 20.55 0.89
C VAL A 89 9.28 21.65 1.34
N GLU A 90 8.84 21.60 2.59
CA GLU A 90 8.00 22.65 3.18
C GLU A 90 8.74 23.98 3.34
N SER A 91 10.05 23.97 3.65
CA SER A 91 10.84 25.20 3.85
C SER A 91 11.10 25.97 2.55
N ILE A 92 11.19 25.28 1.40
CA ILE A 92 11.32 25.91 0.07
C ILE A 92 9.97 26.33 -0.53
N GLY A 93 8.88 26.25 0.23
CA GLY A 93 7.56 26.73 -0.19
C GLY A 93 6.80 25.80 -1.14
N LEU A 94 7.30 24.59 -1.42
CA LEU A 94 6.65 23.62 -2.31
C LEU A 94 5.48 22.86 -1.65
N ARG A 95 5.07 23.26 -0.45
CA ARG A 95 3.97 22.63 0.31
C ARG A 95 2.65 22.50 -0.47
N PRO A 96 2.17 23.50 -1.25
CA PRO A 96 0.92 23.35 -2.01
C PRO A 96 1.05 22.31 -3.14
N VAL A 97 2.21 22.27 -3.80
CA VAL A 97 2.50 21.30 -4.87
C VAL A 97 2.59 19.89 -4.29
N ASP A 98 3.31 19.70 -3.19
CA ASP A 98 3.42 18.41 -2.49
C ASP A 98 2.05 17.87 -2.06
N ARG A 99 1.15 18.73 -1.56
CA ARG A 99 -0.20 18.34 -1.14
C ARG A 99 -1.12 18.01 -2.31
N THR A 100 -1.08 18.79 -3.39
CA THR A 100 -1.92 18.54 -4.58
C THR A 100 -1.51 17.25 -5.27
N LEU A 101 -0.21 17.01 -5.44
CA LEU A 101 0.30 15.74 -5.93
C LEU A 101 0.02 14.59 -4.95
N GLY A 102 0.09 14.86 -3.65
CA GLY A 102 -0.32 13.90 -2.62
C GLY A 102 -1.79 13.51 -2.72
N ALA A 103 -2.68 14.46 -3.01
CA ALA A 103 -4.10 14.20 -3.26
C ALA A 103 -4.30 13.29 -4.48
N ALA A 104 -3.62 13.59 -5.60
CA ALA A 104 -3.67 12.77 -6.80
C ALA A 104 -3.14 11.35 -6.56
N PHE A 105 -2.01 11.22 -5.85
CA PHE A 105 -1.48 9.93 -5.45
C PHE A 105 -2.42 9.17 -4.50
N GLY A 106 -3.08 9.88 -3.59
CA GLY A 106 -4.12 9.34 -2.72
C GLY A 106 -5.30 8.77 -3.51
N VAL A 107 -5.75 9.44 -4.56
CA VAL A 107 -6.78 8.89 -5.47
C VAL A 107 -6.28 7.62 -6.17
N LEU A 108 -5.06 7.63 -6.71
CA LEU A 108 -4.48 6.44 -7.34
C LEU A 108 -4.40 5.26 -6.38
N ARG A 109 -3.94 5.49 -5.14
CA ARG A 109 -3.90 4.47 -4.09
C ARG A 109 -5.30 3.96 -3.72
N GLY A 110 -6.27 4.86 -3.60
CA GLY A 110 -7.67 4.50 -3.35
C GLY A 110 -8.23 3.66 -4.49
N MET A 111 -7.91 4.00 -5.73
CA MET A 111 -8.27 3.21 -6.91
C MET A 111 -7.68 1.81 -6.87
N VAL A 112 -6.38 1.68 -6.56
CA VAL A 112 -5.73 0.36 -6.40
C VAL A 112 -6.43 -0.48 -5.34
N LEU A 113 -6.80 0.12 -4.20
CA LEU A 113 -7.54 -0.58 -3.15
C LEU A 113 -8.92 -1.06 -3.64
N LEU A 114 -9.66 -0.21 -4.35
CA LEU A 114 -10.97 -0.59 -4.91
C LEU A 114 -10.87 -1.65 -6.00
N LEU A 115 -9.83 -1.61 -6.84
CA LEU A 115 -9.56 -2.66 -7.82
C LEU A 115 -9.25 -3.98 -7.12
N ALA A 116 -8.45 -3.98 -6.05
CA ALA A 116 -8.19 -5.18 -5.26
C ALA A 116 -9.50 -5.77 -4.68
N VAL A 117 -10.41 -4.92 -4.17
CA VAL A 117 -11.74 -5.35 -3.72
C VAL A 117 -12.55 -5.95 -4.87
N ALA A 118 -12.51 -5.35 -6.07
CA ALA A 118 -13.19 -5.88 -7.23
C ALA A 118 -12.63 -7.23 -7.70
N VAL A 119 -11.32 -7.46 -7.61
CA VAL A 119 -10.72 -8.78 -7.85
C VAL A 119 -11.28 -9.81 -6.87
N VAL A 120 -11.28 -9.49 -5.56
CA VAL A 120 -11.79 -10.41 -4.53
C VAL A 120 -13.28 -10.66 -4.72
N ALA A 121 -14.07 -9.64 -5.04
CA ALA A 121 -15.49 -9.75 -5.30
C ALA A 121 -15.79 -10.59 -6.55
N GLY A 122 -14.97 -10.49 -7.59
CA GLY A 122 -15.05 -11.32 -8.79
C GLY A 122 -14.63 -12.77 -8.58
N LEU A 123 -13.73 -13.02 -7.62
CA LEU A 123 -13.29 -14.35 -7.20
C LEU A 123 -14.25 -15.06 -6.25
N THR A 124 -15.28 -14.37 -5.78
CA THR A 124 -16.22 -14.88 -4.78
C THR A 124 -17.66 -14.70 -5.27
N PRO A 125 -18.66 -15.36 -4.63
CA PRO A 125 -20.07 -15.16 -4.96
C PRO A 125 -20.58 -13.72 -4.67
N LEU A 126 -19.73 -12.83 -4.16
CA LEU A 126 -20.08 -11.43 -3.89
C LEU A 126 -20.49 -10.68 -5.16
N HIS A 127 -19.99 -11.09 -6.33
CA HIS A 127 -20.40 -10.51 -7.62
C HIS A 127 -21.91 -10.67 -7.90
N GLU A 128 -22.54 -11.75 -7.44
CA GLU A 128 -23.97 -12.02 -7.66
C GLU A 128 -24.88 -11.28 -6.68
N ALA A 129 -24.31 -10.68 -5.63
CA ALA A 129 -25.08 -10.03 -4.61
C ALA A 129 -25.78 -8.77 -5.13
N ALA A 130 -27.02 -8.53 -4.68
CA ALA A 130 -27.84 -7.40 -5.13
C ALA A 130 -27.13 -6.05 -4.96
N TRP A 131 -26.41 -5.84 -3.85
CA TRP A 131 -25.66 -4.61 -3.58
C TRP A 131 -24.45 -4.40 -4.50
N TRP A 132 -23.92 -5.46 -5.13
CA TRP A 132 -22.87 -5.40 -6.14
C TRP A 132 -23.45 -5.09 -7.53
N GLN A 133 -24.52 -5.79 -7.90
CA GLN A 133 -25.19 -5.63 -9.21
C GLN A 133 -25.92 -4.28 -9.35
N GLU A 134 -26.43 -3.73 -8.26
CA GLU A 134 -27.07 -2.39 -8.25
C GLU A 134 -26.06 -1.23 -8.27
N SER A 135 -24.77 -1.50 -8.05
CA SER A 135 -23.72 -0.48 -8.02
C SER A 135 -23.34 -0.03 -9.42
N ARG A 136 -23.22 1.29 -9.60
CA ARG A 136 -22.66 1.87 -10.84
C ARG A 136 -21.13 1.83 -10.85
N GLY A 137 -20.49 1.84 -9.68
CA GLY A 137 -19.04 1.78 -9.56
C GLY A 137 -18.46 0.39 -9.81
N ALA A 138 -19.19 -0.67 -9.45
CA ALA A 138 -18.78 -2.05 -9.66
C ALA A 138 -18.42 -2.38 -11.13
N PRO A 139 -19.28 -2.12 -12.14
CA PRO A 139 -18.94 -2.39 -13.54
C PRO A 139 -17.78 -1.52 -14.06
N VAL A 140 -17.64 -0.28 -13.57
CA VAL A 140 -16.51 0.59 -13.94
C VAL A 140 -15.19 0.01 -13.43
N LEU A 141 -15.15 -0.49 -12.19
CA LEU A 141 -13.98 -1.15 -11.63
C LEU A 141 -13.63 -2.40 -12.43
N THR A 142 -14.62 -3.21 -12.80
CA THR A 142 -14.42 -4.42 -13.62
C THR A 142 -13.85 -4.07 -15.01
N GLN A 143 -14.36 -3.03 -15.68
CA GLN A 143 -13.85 -2.57 -16.97
C GLN A 143 -12.39 -2.09 -16.88
N VAL A 144 -12.04 -1.34 -15.84
CA VAL A 144 -10.66 -0.91 -15.61
C VAL A 144 -9.75 -2.12 -15.37
N LEU A 145 -10.24 -3.11 -14.61
CA LEU A 145 -9.54 -4.38 -14.39
C LEU A 145 -9.30 -5.15 -15.68
N GLU A 146 -10.30 -5.25 -16.56
CA GLU A 146 -10.17 -5.86 -17.88
C GLU A 146 -9.14 -5.15 -18.76
N GLY A 147 -9.14 -3.81 -18.76
CA GLY A 147 -8.13 -3.03 -19.45
C GLY A 147 -6.70 -3.23 -18.91
N LEU A 148 -6.57 -3.62 -17.64
CA LEU A 148 -5.29 -3.92 -16.99
C LEU A 148 -4.85 -5.39 -17.12
N LYS A 149 -5.75 -6.32 -17.51
CA LYS A 149 -5.43 -7.73 -17.79
C LYS A 149 -4.14 -7.94 -18.63
N PRO A 150 -3.86 -7.20 -19.73
CA PRO A 150 -2.64 -7.41 -20.52
C PRO A 150 -1.35 -6.98 -19.82
N ALA A 151 -1.43 -6.15 -18.77
CA ALA A 151 -0.28 -5.74 -17.97
C ALA A 151 -0.09 -6.59 -16.70
N LEU A 152 -1.03 -7.47 -16.39
CA LEU A 152 -0.99 -8.34 -15.21
C LEU A 152 -0.22 -9.64 -15.51
N PRO A 153 0.64 -10.13 -14.58
CA PRO A 153 1.27 -11.43 -14.71
C PRO A 153 0.23 -12.55 -14.87
N GLU A 154 0.52 -13.54 -15.71
CA GLU A 154 -0.41 -14.62 -16.08
C GLU A 154 -1.07 -15.35 -14.88
N GLU A 155 -0.35 -15.44 -13.76
CA GLU A 155 -0.81 -15.98 -12.47
C GLU A 155 -2.09 -15.28 -11.95
N PHE A 156 -2.18 -13.96 -12.10
CA PHE A 156 -3.35 -13.17 -11.70
C PHE A 156 -4.48 -13.26 -12.73
N THR A 157 -4.14 -13.34 -14.01
CA THR A 157 -5.11 -13.43 -15.12
C THR A 157 -5.90 -14.74 -15.06
N ARG A 158 -5.32 -15.82 -14.54
CA ARG A 158 -5.99 -17.13 -14.34
C ARG A 158 -7.14 -17.09 -13.34
N HIS A 159 -7.17 -16.08 -12.48
CA HIS A 159 -8.09 -15.94 -11.35
C HIS A 159 -9.09 -14.79 -11.56
N LEU A 160 -9.00 -14.04 -12.65
CA LEU A 160 -10.00 -12.99 -12.92
C LEU A 160 -11.24 -13.61 -13.55
N PRO A 161 -12.46 -13.24 -13.11
CA PRO A 161 -13.66 -13.62 -13.83
C PRO A 161 -13.60 -13.11 -15.27
N SER A 162 -13.99 -14.00 -16.18
CA SER A 162 -14.09 -13.78 -17.61
C SER A 162 -15.27 -12.90 -17.98
#